data_AF-A0A8H7XVU7-F1
#
_entry.id   AF-A0A8H7XVU7-F1
#
_cell.length_a   1.000
_cell.length_b   1.000
_cell.length_c   1.000
_cell.angle_alpha   90.00
_cell.angle_beta   90.00
_cell.angle_gamma   90.00
#
_symmetry.space_group_name_H-M   'P 1'
#
loop_
_entity.id
_entity.type
_entity.pdbx_description
1 polymer ?
#
loop_
_entity_poly.entity_id
_entity_poly.type
_entity_poly.pdbx_seq_one_letter_code
_entity_poly.pdbx_strand_id
1 'polypeptide(L)'
;MLLGTLRIAATKASIASQAKSISVPKPKRRRLSDSATQLNDDRACDEDITSGAKLSTASGSDLRRLKRITTTDLERREKRLALKEQNLRDRMNELDERIQSLSKKEDQTSQIISQIAEREAQSILRQLEEHFTCALCYEILASPYSLTPSHCGHTFCGLCILKWFFSRLHRVCGLWHESVDCPICRSVLTPTPERIPRLQSTFPFVPNRVTASVVESLVEKLINPPLYSQANVKKEEIESTWGSQSRKHRGRGCVRKREPSEEKDSEKVSDTLDVIAWREGGHLRTEWLKKDREGKKEMAYILNHWSTMGSQDFINMKQKLGV
;
A
#
# COMPACT_ATOMS: atom_id res chain seq x y z
N MET A 1 -64.03 -44.37 3.42
CA MET A 1 -63.85 -42.92 3.24
C MET A 1 -62.47 -42.69 2.65
N LEU A 2 -62.46 -42.19 1.41
CA LEU A 2 -61.42 -41.49 0.64
C LEU A 2 -59.93 -41.79 0.91
N LEU A 3 -59.36 -42.60 0.01
CA LEU A 3 -57.92 -42.70 -0.28
C LEU A 3 -57.48 -41.48 -1.12
N GLY A 4 -56.59 -40.64 -0.58
CA GLY A 4 -56.00 -39.50 -1.27
C GLY A 4 -54.51 -39.73 -1.56
N THR A 5 -54.19 -40.06 -2.80
CA THR A 5 -52.83 -40.18 -3.32
C THR A 5 -52.26 -38.79 -3.65
N LEU A 6 -51.27 -38.34 -2.88
CA LEU A 6 -50.53 -37.11 -3.16
C LEU A 6 -49.43 -37.39 -4.20
N ARG A 7 -49.59 -36.86 -5.41
CA ARG A 7 -48.55 -36.84 -6.46
C ARG A 7 -47.60 -35.66 -6.19
N ILE A 8 -46.31 -35.94 -5.98
CA ILE A 8 -45.26 -34.92 -5.96
C ILE A 8 -44.75 -34.74 -7.39
N ALA A 9 -45.06 -33.59 -7.98
CA ALA A 9 -44.54 -33.18 -9.29
C ALA A 9 -43.11 -32.65 -9.13
N ALA A 10 -42.17 -33.31 -9.81
CA ALA A 10 -40.78 -32.88 -9.91
C ALA A 10 -40.65 -31.74 -10.94
N THR A 11 -40.41 -30.52 -10.48
CA THR A 11 -39.97 -29.41 -11.33
C THR A 11 -38.47 -29.49 -11.57
N LYS A 12 -38.07 -30.11 -12.69
CA LYS A 12 -36.73 -29.97 -13.28
C LYS A 12 -36.58 -28.55 -13.83
N ALA A 13 -35.90 -27.67 -13.11
CA ALA A 13 -35.36 -26.43 -13.67
C ALA A 13 -34.05 -26.76 -14.40
N SER A 14 -34.12 -26.88 -15.72
CA SER A 14 -32.97 -26.96 -16.61
C SER A 14 -32.37 -25.57 -16.74
N ILE A 15 -31.27 -25.30 -16.03
CA ILE A 15 -30.45 -24.10 -16.27
C ILE A 15 -29.52 -24.43 -17.43
N ALA A 16 -29.94 -24.02 -18.62
CA ALA A 16 -29.10 -23.97 -19.80
C ALA A 16 -27.98 -22.92 -19.58
N SER A 17 -26.78 -23.41 -19.32
CA SER A 17 -25.55 -22.61 -19.30
C SER A 17 -25.23 -22.16 -20.73
N GLN A 18 -25.73 -20.98 -21.12
CA GLN A 18 -25.19 -20.26 -22.27
C GLN A 18 -23.77 -19.79 -21.90
N ALA A 19 -22.78 -20.60 -22.25
CA ALA A 19 -21.40 -20.17 -22.35
C ALA A 19 -21.27 -19.18 -23.51
N LYS A 20 -21.52 -17.90 -23.23
CA LYS A 20 -21.03 -16.81 -24.08
C LYS A 20 -19.52 -16.81 -23.97
N SER A 21 -18.87 -17.41 -24.97
CA SER A 21 -17.45 -17.27 -25.25
C SER A 21 -17.12 -15.78 -25.38
N ILE A 22 -16.56 -15.20 -24.32
CA ILE A 22 -15.88 -13.91 -24.39
C ILE A 22 -14.62 -14.16 -25.20
N SER A 23 -14.68 -13.84 -26.48
CA SER A 23 -13.53 -13.80 -27.36
C SER A 23 -12.57 -12.73 -26.83
N VAL A 24 -11.46 -13.18 -26.25
CA VAL A 24 -10.34 -12.33 -25.87
C VAL A 24 -9.89 -11.55 -27.11
N PRO A 25 -9.87 -10.20 -27.09
CA PRO A 25 -9.33 -9.44 -28.19
C PRO A 25 -7.83 -9.75 -28.29
N LYS A 26 -7.43 -10.33 -29.42
CA LYS A 26 -6.02 -10.53 -29.79
C LYS A 26 -5.26 -9.21 -29.55
N PRO A 27 -4.09 -9.23 -28.88
CA PRO A 27 -3.26 -8.04 -28.77
C PRO A 27 -2.82 -7.65 -30.17
N LYS A 28 -3.42 -6.58 -30.69
CA LYS A 28 -3.02 -5.93 -31.93
C LYS A 28 -1.64 -5.36 -31.66
N ARG A 29 -0.61 -6.12 -32.05
CA ARG A 29 0.81 -5.76 -32.04
C ARG A 29 0.94 -4.41 -32.72
N ARG A 30 0.95 -3.32 -31.92
CA ARG A 30 1.25 -1.98 -32.41
C ARG A 30 2.69 -2.04 -32.90
N ARG A 31 2.85 -1.96 -34.22
CA ARG A 31 4.09 -1.52 -34.86
C ARG A 31 4.51 -0.26 -34.13
N LEU A 32 5.62 -0.35 -33.39
CA LEU A 32 6.40 0.81 -33.01
C LEU A 32 6.89 1.41 -34.33
N SER A 33 6.20 2.46 -34.77
CA SER A 33 6.74 3.36 -35.77
C SER A 33 7.84 4.15 -35.10
N ASP A 34 9.07 3.82 -35.48
CA ASP A 34 10.28 4.60 -35.25
C ASP A 34 9.98 6.07 -35.54
N SER A 35 9.73 6.84 -34.49
CA SER A 35 9.74 8.30 -34.53
C SER A 35 11.13 8.68 -34.03
N ALA A 36 12.08 8.56 -34.95
CA ALA A 36 13.41 9.13 -34.84
C ALA A 36 13.24 10.62 -34.52
N THR A 37 13.31 10.94 -33.22
CA THR A 37 13.50 12.32 -32.79
C THR A 37 14.95 12.61 -33.12
N GLN A 38 15.13 13.34 -34.21
CA GLN A 38 16.38 13.99 -34.59
C GLN A 38 16.90 14.75 -33.37
N LEU A 39 17.80 14.13 -32.63
CA LEU A 39 18.80 14.84 -31.87
C LEU A 39 19.66 15.53 -32.92
N ASN A 40 19.47 16.84 -33.06
CA ASN A 40 20.42 17.67 -33.77
C ASN A 40 21.77 17.53 -33.06
N ASP A 41 22.63 16.74 -33.69
CA ASP A 41 24.08 16.83 -33.58
C ASP A 41 24.50 18.24 -34.03
N ASP A 42 24.45 19.20 -33.10
CA ASP A 42 25.31 20.38 -33.16
C ASP A 42 26.59 20.07 -32.37
N ARG A 43 27.26 19.00 -32.79
CA ARG A 43 28.67 18.73 -32.49
C ARG A 43 29.49 19.39 -33.61
N ALA A 44 29.49 20.72 -33.60
CA ALA A 44 30.42 21.50 -34.38
C ALA A 44 31.83 21.30 -33.80
N CYS A 45 32.57 20.42 -34.49
CA CYS A 45 33.99 20.48 -34.80
C CYS A 45 34.90 21.22 -33.79
N ASP A 46 35.59 20.44 -32.97
CA ASP A 46 37.04 20.62 -32.79
C ASP A 46 37.65 19.20 -32.78
N GLU A 47 37.74 18.61 -33.98
CA GLU A 47 38.71 17.56 -34.25
C GLU A 47 40.10 18.20 -34.24
N ASP A 48 40.77 18.18 -33.09
CA ASP A 48 42.23 18.28 -33.08
C ASP A 48 42.81 16.87 -33.27
N ILE A 49 43.02 16.59 -34.54
CA ILE A 49 43.78 15.53 -35.17
C ILE A 49 44.94 15.06 -34.27
N THR A 50 44.75 13.91 -33.62
CA THR A 50 45.85 13.14 -33.03
C THR A 50 46.45 12.24 -34.12
N SER A 51 47.04 12.85 -35.15
CA SER A 51 47.86 12.13 -36.12
C SER A 51 49.29 12.08 -35.60
N GLY A 52 49.73 10.87 -35.27
CA GLY A 52 51.13 10.58 -34.98
C GLY A 52 52.01 10.98 -36.16
N ALA A 53 52.95 11.88 -35.89
CA ALA A 53 54.05 12.17 -36.79
C ALA A 53 55.34 12.40 -35.98
N LYS A 54 56.23 11.42 -36.10
CA LYS A 54 57.70 11.54 -36.13
C LYS A 54 58.37 12.51 -35.16
N LEU A 55 59.00 11.91 -34.15
CA LEU A 55 60.23 12.42 -33.54
C LEU A 55 61.20 12.93 -34.61
N SER A 56 61.40 14.24 -34.64
CA SER A 56 62.45 14.90 -35.42
C SER A 56 63.19 15.86 -34.49
N THR A 57 64.37 15.44 -34.08
CA THR A 57 65.38 16.25 -33.39
C THR A 57 65.87 17.39 -34.29
N ALA A 58 65.61 18.64 -33.89
CA ALA A 58 66.38 19.85 -34.22
C ALA A 58 66.06 20.87 -33.10
N SER A 59 66.93 21.14 -32.12
CA SER A 59 68.15 21.95 -32.22
C SER A 59 67.96 23.18 -33.11
N GLY A 60 67.52 24.29 -32.52
CA GLY A 60 67.35 25.56 -33.21
C GLY A 60 66.73 26.60 -32.28
N SER A 61 67.58 27.51 -31.81
CA SER A 61 67.25 28.66 -30.96
C SER A 61 66.20 29.59 -31.58
N ASP A 62 65.01 29.71 -30.97
CA ASP A 62 64.09 30.81 -31.27
C ASP A 62 63.46 31.41 -29.99
N LEU A 63 64.34 31.87 -29.09
CA LEU A 63 64.01 32.60 -27.86
C LEU A 63 63.76 34.10 -28.08
N ARG A 64 63.54 34.57 -29.32
CA ARG A 64 63.53 36.03 -29.61
C ARG A 64 62.43 36.52 -30.54
N ARG A 65 61.18 36.13 -30.29
CA ARG A 65 60.06 36.95 -30.76
C ARG A 65 58.87 36.97 -29.81
N LEU A 66 59.13 37.43 -28.59
CA LEU A 66 58.12 38.14 -27.78
C LEU A 66 57.69 39.38 -28.58
N LYS A 67 56.76 39.20 -29.54
CA LYS A 67 56.06 40.31 -30.18
C LYS A 67 55.41 41.10 -29.06
N ARG A 68 55.83 42.36 -28.91
CA ARG A 68 55.24 43.32 -27.99
C ARG A 68 53.74 43.39 -28.30
N ILE A 69 52.92 42.82 -27.43
CA ILE A 69 51.46 42.86 -27.52
C ILE A 69 51.07 44.34 -27.54
N THR A 70 50.35 44.74 -28.58
CA THR A 70 49.90 46.13 -28.72
C THR A 70 48.72 46.38 -27.77
N THR A 71 48.55 47.61 -27.31
CA THR A 71 47.43 47.99 -26.42
C THR A 71 46.06 47.66 -27.03
N THR A 72 45.93 47.78 -28.35
CA THR A 72 44.73 47.44 -29.10
C THR A 72 44.40 45.93 -29.08
N ASP A 73 45.41 45.06 -29.01
CA ASP A 73 45.20 43.62 -28.87
C ASP A 73 44.65 43.26 -27.48
N LEU A 74 45.07 43.99 -26.44
CA LEU A 74 44.53 43.83 -25.08
C LEU A 74 43.06 44.25 -25.01
N GLU A 75 42.71 45.41 -25.57
CA GLU A 75 41.32 45.89 -25.61
C GLU A 75 40.39 44.91 -26.35
N ARG A 76 40.85 44.33 -27.47
CA ARG A 76 40.09 43.30 -28.20
C ARG A 76 39.90 42.04 -27.36
N ARG A 77 40.92 41.64 -26.60
CA ARG A 77 40.85 40.47 -25.71
C ARG A 77 39.89 40.72 -24.56
N GLU A 78 39.93 41.91 -23.96
CA GLU A 78 39.04 42.32 -22.88
C GLU A 78 37.58 42.32 -23.32
N LYS A 79 37.26 42.95 -24.47
CA LYS A 79 35.92 42.91 -25.06
C LYS A 79 35.41 41.49 -25.30
N ARG A 80 36.29 40.60 -25.79
CA ARG A 80 35.96 39.18 -26.01
C ARG A 80 35.67 38.46 -24.71
N LEU A 81 36.43 38.73 -23.65
CA LEU A 81 36.20 38.15 -22.32
C LEU A 81 34.90 38.66 -21.70
N ALA A 82 34.64 39.97 -21.76
CA ALA A 82 33.41 40.57 -21.26
C ALA A 82 32.16 39.97 -21.95
N LEU A 83 32.20 39.78 -23.28
CA LEU A 83 31.13 39.13 -24.03
C LEU A 83 30.93 37.66 -23.58
N LYS A 84 32.02 36.90 -23.40
CA LYS A 84 31.95 35.51 -22.90
C LYS A 84 31.36 35.44 -21.49
N GLU A 85 31.78 36.34 -20.61
CA GLU A 85 31.27 36.42 -19.24
C GLU A 85 29.78 36.74 -19.21
N GLN A 86 29.33 37.66 -20.07
CA GLN A 86 27.90 37.95 -20.24
C GLN A 86 27.13 36.72 -20.74
N ASN A 87 27.61 36.04 -21.78
CA ASN A 87 26.96 34.81 -22.28
C ASN A 87 26.86 33.72 -21.20
N LEU A 88 27.90 33.56 -20.37
CA LEU A 88 27.88 32.60 -19.26
C LEU A 88 26.86 33.00 -18.17
N ARG A 89 26.75 34.30 -17.86
CA ARG A 89 25.72 34.80 -16.93
C ARG A 89 24.31 34.54 -17.46
N ASP A 90 24.06 34.86 -18.73
CA ASP A 90 22.75 34.62 -19.35
C ASP A 90 22.40 33.14 -19.35
N ARG A 91 23.38 32.27 -19.65
CA ARG A 91 23.21 30.82 -19.59
C ARG A 91 22.96 30.31 -18.17
N MET A 92 23.64 30.87 -17.17
CA MET A 92 23.42 30.54 -15.76
C MET A 92 21.99 30.89 -15.34
N ASN A 93 21.52 32.09 -15.67
CA ASN A 93 20.14 32.52 -15.38
C ASN A 93 19.10 31.62 -16.07
N GLU A 94 19.32 31.25 -17.34
CA GLU A 94 18.45 30.32 -18.07
C GLU A 94 18.37 28.94 -17.37
N LEU A 95 19.51 28.43 -16.89
CA LEU A 95 19.55 27.17 -16.15
C LEU A 95 18.83 27.28 -14.79
N ASP A 96 19.00 28.38 -14.06
CA ASP A 96 18.31 28.60 -12.79
C ASP A 96 16.79 28.69 -12.96
N GLU A 97 16.32 29.42 -13.99
CA GLU A 97 14.90 29.46 -14.35
C GLU A 97 14.37 28.06 -14.70
N ARG A 98 15.15 27.28 -15.43
CA ARG A 98 14.80 25.90 -15.78
C ARG A 98 14.75 25.00 -14.54
N ILE A 99 15.70 25.12 -13.61
CA ILE A 99 15.72 24.37 -12.34
C ILE A 99 14.49 24.72 -11.50
N GLN A 100 14.16 26.01 -11.36
CA GLN A 100 12.96 26.44 -10.63
C GLN A 100 11.67 25.91 -11.26
N SER A 101 11.58 25.94 -12.60
CA SER A 101 10.44 25.40 -13.35
C SER A 101 10.28 23.89 -13.14
N LEU A 102 11.38 23.13 -13.14
CA LEU A 102 11.38 21.69 -12.89
C LEU A 102 11.00 21.37 -11.43
N SER A 103 11.58 22.09 -10.46
CA SER A 103 11.25 21.94 -9.03
C SER A 103 9.75 22.17 -8.78
N LYS A 104 9.16 23.22 -9.39
CA LYS A 104 7.72 23.46 -9.27
C LYS A 104 6.87 22.33 -9.84
N LYS A 105 7.28 21.75 -10.97
CA LYS A 105 6.58 20.61 -11.58
C LYS A 105 6.71 19.36 -10.71
N GLU A 106 7.89 19.12 -10.15
CA GLU A 106 8.16 18.03 -9.21
C GLU A 106 7.26 18.11 -7.98
N ASP A 107 7.15 19.29 -7.36
CA ASP A 107 6.27 19.53 -6.21
C ASP A 107 4.80 19.26 -6.56
N GLN A 108 4.35 19.74 -7.72
CA GLN A 108 2.99 19.50 -8.21
C GLN A 108 2.72 18.00 -8.43
N THR A 109 3.67 17.28 -9.04
CA THR A 109 3.54 15.83 -9.23
C THR A 109 3.52 15.08 -7.91
N SER A 110 4.38 15.46 -6.95
CA SER A 110 4.42 14.88 -5.61
C SER A 110 3.11 15.08 -4.85
N GLN A 111 2.50 16.27 -4.96
CA GLN A 111 1.20 16.54 -4.36
C GLN A 111 0.09 15.67 -4.96
N ILE A 112 0.04 15.52 -6.29
CA ILE A 112 -0.96 14.68 -6.97
C ILE A 112 -0.78 13.21 -6.58
N ILE A 113 0.46 12.71 -6.55
CA ILE A 113 0.77 11.33 -6.15
C ILE A 113 0.32 11.08 -4.71
N SER A 114 0.62 11.99 -3.78
CA SER A 114 0.19 11.90 -2.37
C SER A 114 -1.34 11.84 -2.24
N GLN A 115 -2.07 12.69 -2.97
CA GLN A 115 -3.54 12.69 -2.97
C GLN A 115 -4.15 11.40 -3.57
N ILE A 116 -3.48 10.78 -4.55
CA ILE A 116 -3.92 9.49 -5.10
C ILE A 116 -3.72 8.39 -4.06
N ALA A 117 -2.55 8.35 -3.42
CA ALA A 117 -2.23 7.36 -2.39
C ALA A 117 -3.18 7.45 -1.19
N GLU A 118 -3.55 8.66 -0.75
CA GLU A 118 -4.52 8.85 0.33
C GLU A 118 -5.91 8.32 -0.05
N ARG A 119 -6.40 8.65 -1.25
CA ARG A 119 -7.69 8.16 -1.74
C ARG A 119 -7.73 6.64 -1.89
N GLU A 120 -6.64 6.04 -2.34
CA GLU A 120 -6.50 4.59 -2.44
C GLU A 120 -6.54 3.94 -1.05
N ALA A 121 -5.78 4.46 -0.08
CA ALA A 121 -5.77 3.95 1.29
C ALA A 121 -7.16 4.05 1.95
N GLN A 122 -7.86 5.17 1.78
CA GLN A 122 -9.24 5.32 2.26
C GLN A 122 -10.20 4.33 1.58
N SER A 123 -10.03 4.08 0.28
CA SER A 123 -10.84 3.09 -0.43
C SER A 123 -10.61 1.67 0.08
N ILE A 124 -9.36 1.31 0.40
CA ILE A 124 -9.01 0.00 0.95
C ILE A 124 -9.59 -0.16 2.36
N LEU A 125 -9.51 0.88 3.18
CA LEU A 125 -10.05 0.86 4.54
C LEU A 125 -11.58 0.66 4.51
N ARG A 126 -12.31 1.43 3.68
CA ARG A 126 -13.75 1.22 3.47
C ARG A 126 -14.07 -0.20 3.01
N GLN A 127 -13.28 -0.76 2.10
CA GLN A 127 -13.48 -2.14 1.65
C GLN A 127 -13.32 -3.16 2.79
N LEU A 128 -12.35 -2.94 3.69
CA LEU A 128 -12.17 -3.76 4.88
C LEU A 128 -13.39 -3.65 5.82
N GLU A 129 -13.86 -2.44 6.08
CA GLU A 129 -14.98 -2.18 6.99
C GLU A 129 -16.32 -2.71 6.45
N GLU A 130 -16.58 -2.55 5.15
CA GLU A 130 -17.85 -2.97 4.53
C GLU A 130 -17.96 -4.49 4.36
N HIS A 131 -16.85 -5.18 4.08
CA HIS A 131 -16.89 -6.58 3.67
C HIS A 131 -16.20 -7.55 4.63
N PHE A 132 -15.30 -7.05 5.48
CA PHE A 132 -14.44 -7.86 6.32
C PHE A 132 -14.56 -7.52 7.80
N THR A 133 -15.73 -7.06 8.24
CA THR A 133 -16.03 -6.78 9.64
C THR A 133 -16.66 -7.99 10.32
N CYS A 134 -16.17 -8.33 11.52
CA CYS A 134 -16.74 -9.39 12.34
C CYS A 134 -18.05 -8.92 12.99
N ALA A 135 -19.14 -9.66 12.80
CA ALA A 135 -20.44 -9.34 13.42
C ALA A 135 -20.50 -9.48 14.95
N LEU A 136 -19.43 -9.97 15.60
CA LEU A 136 -19.37 -10.11 17.06
C LEU A 136 -18.62 -8.96 17.74
N CYS A 137 -17.53 -8.46 17.14
CA CYS A 137 -16.73 -7.37 17.71
C CYS A 137 -16.80 -6.06 16.91
N TYR A 138 -17.41 -6.06 15.72
CA TYR A 138 -17.52 -4.92 14.81
C TYR A 138 -16.16 -4.33 14.41
N GLU A 139 -15.13 -5.18 14.33
CA GLU A 139 -13.80 -4.83 13.85
C GLU A 139 -13.42 -5.68 12.65
N ILE A 140 -12.37 -5.27 11.94
CA ILE A 140 -11.78 -6.03 10.84
C ILE A 140 -11.41 -7.44 11.32
N LEU A 141 -11.82 -8.45 10.55
CA LEU A 141 -11.64 -9.86 10.84
C LEU A 141 -10.17 -10.17 11.14
N ALA A 142 -9.89 -10.72 12.32
CA ALA A 142 -8.59 -11.21 12.73
C ALA A 142 -8.67 -12.73 12.92
N SER A 143 -7.83 -13.48 12.20
CA SER A 143 -7.89 -14.95 12.13
C SER A 143 -9.29 -15.45 11.77
N PRO A 144 -9.77 -15.29 10.52
CA PRO A 144 -11.16 -15.60 10.17
C PRO A 144 -11.43 -17.12 10.15
N TYR A 145 -12.49 -17.54 10.85
CA TYR A 145 -13.01 -18.91 10.85
C TYR A 145 -14.48 -18.94 10.44
N SER A 146 -14.83 -19.90 9.59
CA SER A 146 -16.20 -20.15 9.16
C SER A 146 -16.84 -21.30 9.93
N LEU A 147 -18.14 -21.17 10.19
CA LEU A 147 -18.95 -22.23 10.78
C LEU A 147 -19.15 -23.37 9.77
N THR A 148 -18.82 -24.60 10.16
CA THR A 148 -18.97 -25.83 9.36
C THR A 148 -19.52 -26.94 10.25
N PRO A 149 -20.39 -27.88 9.78
CA PRO A 149 -21.20 -27.99 8.58
C PRO A 149 -22.64 -27.48 8.82
N SER A 150 -22.82 -26.43 9.62
CA SER A 150 -24.09 -25.70 9.65
C SER A 150 -24.17 -24.88 8.36
N HIS A 151 -25.25 -25.04 7.59
CA HIS A 151 -25.43 -24.59 6.20
C HIS A 151 -25.24 -23.08 5.91
N CYS A 152 -24.69 -22.28 6.83
CA CYS A 152 -24.65 -20.83 6.74
C CYS A 152 -23.30 -20.23 6.31
N GLY A 153 -22.17 -20.89 6.58
CA GLY A 153 -20.84 -20.43 6.14
C GLY A 153 -20.36 -19.09 6.72
N HIS A 154 -21.07 -18.49 7.68
CA HIS A 154 -20.71 -17.20 8.27
C HIS A 154 -19.32 -17.24 8.93
N THR A 155 -18.57 -16.16 8.75
CA THR A 155 -17.19 -16.00 9.19
C THR A 155 -17.06 -14.99 10.33
N PHE A 156 -16.20 -15.30 11.29
CA PHE A 156 -15.93 -14.46 12.46
C PHE A 156 -14.44 -14.48 12.79
N CYS A 157 -13.99 -13.54 13.64
CA CYS A 157 -12.66 -13.64 14.27
C CYS A 157 -12.58 -14.93 15.10
N GLY A 158 -11.43 -15.61 15.07
CA GLY A 158 -11.23 -16.87 15.79
C GLY A 158 -11.56 -16.75 17.29
N LEU A 159 -11.03 -15.74 17.98
CA LEU A 159 -11.34 -15.51 19.39
C LEU A 159 -12.82 -15.21 19.65
N CYS A 160 -13.46 -14.44 18.76
CA CYS A 160 -14.86 -14.03 18.97
C CYS A 160 -15.79 -15.24 18.90
N ILE A 161 -15.63 -16.10 17.90
CA ILE A 161 -16.49 -17.28 17.78
C ILE A 161 -16.20 -18.33 18.85
N LEU A 162 -14.95 -18.45 19.33
CA LEU A 162 -14.63 -19.27 20.49
C LEU A 162 -15.33 -18.76 21.75
N LYS A 163 -15.23 -17.46 22.05
CA LYS A 163 -15.92 -16.85 23.19
C LYS A 163 -17.43 -17.09 23.13
N TRP A 164 -18.04 -16.88 21.96
CA TRP A 164 -19.46 -17.17 21.75
C TRP A 164 -19.79 -18.65 22.04
N PHE A 165 -19.03 -19.57 21.46
CA PHE A 165 -19.27 -21.00 21.61
C PHE A 165 -19.12 -21.49 23.06
N PHE A 166 -18.07 -21.05 23.76
CA PHE A 166 -17.83 -21.40 25.16
C PHE A 166 -18.73 -20.63 26.14
N SER A 167 -19.33 -19.49 25.75
CA SER A 167 -20.32 -18.82 26.59
C SER A 167 -21.52 -19.71 26.90
N ARG A 168 -21.87 -20.62 25.98
CA ARG A 168 -22.96 -21.61 26.10
C ARG A 168 -22.60 -22.88 26.86
N LEU A 169 -21.33 -23.08 27.19
CA LEU A 169 -20.88 -24.22 27.98
C LEU A 169 -21.34 -24.10 29.44
N HIS A 170 -21.95 -25.15 30.01
CA HIS A 170 -22.36 -25.15 31.41
C HIS A 170 -21.13 -25.21 32.34
N ARG A 171 -21.02 -24.24 33.27
CA ARG A 171 -19.84 -24.06 34.13
C ARG A 171 -19.57 -25.22 35.09
N VAL A 172 -20.61 -25.95 35.50
CA VAL A 172 -20.49 -27.02 36.52
C VAL A 172 -20.09 -28.34 35.89
N CYS A 173 -20.76 -28.76 34.81
CA CYS A 173 -20.52 -30.08 34.20
C CYS A 173 -19.60 -30.05 32.97
N GLY A 174 -19.30 -28.87 32.42
CA GLY A 174 -18.46 -28.73 31.23
C GLY A 174 -19.07 -29.34 29.96
N LEU A 175 -20.41 -29.36 29.86
CA LEU A 175 -21.17 -29.84 28.70
C LEU A 175 -22.04 -28.72 28.13
N TRP A 176 -22.46 -28.86 26.87
CA TRP A 176 -23.47 -28.02 26.23
C TRP A 176 -24.84 -28.70 26.35
N HIS A 177 -25.70 -28.20 27.24
CA HIS A 177 -27.07 -28.73 27.38
C HIS A 177 -28.04 -28.18 26.32
N GLU A 178 -27.65 -27.10 25.65
CA GLU A 178 -28.40 -26.45 24.59
C GLU A 178 -27.58 -26.47 23.30
N SER A 179 -28.27 -26.52 22.15
CA SER A 179 -27.60 -26.35 20.87
C SER A 179 -26.94 -24.98 20.79
N VAL A 180 -25.72 -24.92 20.26
CA VAL A 180 -25.07 -23.66 19.96
C VAL A 180 -25.45 -23.26 18.54
N ASP A 181 -25.92 -22.03 18.37
CA ASP A 181 -26.37 -21.53 17.08
C ASP A 181 -25.42 -20.47 16.52
N CYS A 182 -25.45 -20.29 15.19
CA CYS A 182 -24.79 -19.19 14.52
C CYS A 182 -25.31 -17.83 15.03
N PRO A 183 -24.43 -16.90 15.45
CA PRO A 183 -24.84 -15.57 15.92
C PRO A 183 -25.66 -14.75 14.90
N ILE A 184 -25.45 -14.98 13.60
CA ILE A 184 -26.07 -14.20 12.53
C ILE A 184 -27.42 -14.78 12.11
N CYS A 185 -27.45 -16.07 11.75
CA CYS A 185 -28.63 -16.69 11.13
C CYS A 185 -29.31 -17.76 11.99
N ARG A 186 -28.82 -18.01 13.20
CA ARG A 186 -29.33 -19.03 14.13
C ARG A 186 -29.32 -20.46 13.59
N SER A 187 -28.54 -20.74 12.55
CA SER A 187 -28.29 -22.10 12.08
C SER A 187 -27.55 -22.89 13.17
N VAL A 188 -28.11 -24.05 13.53
CA VAL A 188 -27.58 -24.92 14.59
C VAL A 188 -26.21 -25.47 14.21
N LEU A 189 -25.23 -25.37 15.12
CA LEU A 189 -23.90 -25.94 14.94
C LEU A 189 -23.89 -27.45 15.20
N THR A 190 -22.88 -28.17 14.68
CA THR A 190 -22.71 -29.60 14.97
C THR A 190 -22.66 -29.83 16.48
N PRO A 191 -23.52 -30.71 17.02
CA PRO A 191 -23.47 -31.11 18.41
C PRO A 191 -22.09 -31.67 18.75
N THR A 192 -21.49 -31.19 19.84
CA THR A 192 -20.21 -31.73 20.32
C THR A 192 -20.45 -33.05 21.03
N PRO A 193 -19.93 -34.19 20.53
CA PRO A 193 -20.16 -35.47 21.19
C PRO A 193 -19.51 -35.51 22.57
N GLU A 194 -20.19 -36.10 23.55
CA GLU A 194 -19.65 -36.26 24.91
C GLU A 194 -18.59 -37.37 24.98
N ARG A 195 -18.62 -38.32 24.05
CA ARG A 195 -17.72 -39.47 24.04
C ARG A 195 -16.34 -39.08 23.51
N ILE A 196 -15.32 -39.43 24.28
CA ILE A 196 -13.91 -39.29 23.94
C ILE A 196 -13.39 -40.68 23.52
N PRO A 197 -12.64 -40.82 22.41
CA PRO A 197 -12.13 -39.74 21.57
C PRO A 197 -13.17 -39.15 20.60
N ARG A 198 -13.17 -37.83 20.45
CA ARG A 198 -13.99 -37.14 19.44
C ARG A 198 -13.35 -37.18 18.06
N LEU A 199 -14.18 -37.24 17.02
CA LEU A 199 -13.73 -37.09 15.64
C LEU A 199 -13.39 -35.63 15.34
N GLN A 200 -12.30 -35.38 14.62
CA GLN A 200 -11.90 -34.02 14.20
C GLN A 200 -12.97 -33.32 13.35
N SER A 201 -13.77 -34.08 12.59
CA SER A 201 -14.89 -33.56 11.80
C SER A 201 -16.05 -32.99 12.64
N THR A 202 -16.06 -33.23 13.95
CA THR A 202 -17.06 -32.67 14.87
C THR A 202 -16.68 -31.28 15.39
N PHE A 203 -15.47 -30.80 15.07
CA PHE A 203 -15.06 -29.45 15.40
C PHE A 203 -15.81 -28.44 14.51
N PRO A 204 -16.56 -27.48 15.08
CA PRO A 204 -17.54 -26.68 14.34
C PRO A 204 -16.92 -25.52 13.52
N PHE A 205 -15.59 -25.36 13.55
CA PHE A 205 -14.89 -24.23 12.94
C PHE A 205 -13.87 -24.69 11.91
N VAL A 206 -13.89 -24.06 10.74
CA VAL A 206 -12.90 -24.27 9.68
C VAL A 206 -12.19 -22.95 9.38
N PRO A 207 -10.85 -22.93 9.29
CA PRO A 207 -10.11 -21.72 8.91
C PRO A 207 -10.55 -21.22 7.53
N ASN A 208 -10.97 -19.96 7.42
CA ASN A 208 -11.31 -19.35 6.15
C ASN A 208 -10.06 -18.71 5.53
N ARG A 209 -9.22 -19.55 4.92
CA ARG A 209 -7.92 -19.13 4.35
C ARG A 209 -8.05 -18.09 3.25
N VAL A 210 -9.11 -18.15 2.45
CA VAL A 210 -9.34 -17.19 1.37
C VAL A 210 -9.60 -15.80 1.96
N THR A 211 -10.53 -15.70 2.92
CA THR A 211 -10.78 -14.43 3.62
C THR A 211 -9.54 -13.94 4.36
N ALA A 212 -8.79 -14.83 5.03
CA ALA A 212 -7.54 -14.46 5.69
C ALA A 212 -6.55 -13.82 4.73
N SER A 213 -6.27 -14.45 3.58
CA SER A 213 -5.32 -13.92 2.59
C SER A 213 -5.77 -12.59 1.97
N VAL A 214 -7.08 -12.41 1.74
CA VAL A 214 -7.61 -11.13 1.22
C VAL A 214 -7.47 -10.02 2.26
N VAL A 215 -7.86 -10.27 3.52
CA VAL A 215 -7.72 -9.30 4.60
C VAL A 215 -6.26 -8.95 4.84
N GLU A 216 -5.37 -9.94 4.95
CA GLU A 216 -3.92 -9.74 5.11
C GLU A 216 -3.36 -8.91 3.95
N SER A 217 -3.76 -9.18 2.71
CA SER A 217 -3.30 -8.41 1.54
C SER A 217 -3.80 -6.95 1.55
N LEU A 218 -5.05 -6.70 1.96
CA LEU A 218 -5.60 -5.35 2.04
C LEU A 218 -4.95 -4.55 3.18
N VAL A 219 -4.78 -5.17 4.35
CA VAL A 219 -4.06 -4.57 5.48
C VAL A 219 -2.61 -4.26 5.09
N GLU A 220 -1.95 -5.14 4.32
CA GLU A 220 -0.58 -4.89 3.85
C GLU A 220 -0.46 -3.66 2.96
N LYS A 221 -1.44 -3.44 2.07
CA LYS A 221 -1.51 -2.25 1.23
C LYS A 221 -1.75 -0.95 2.00
N LEU A 222 -2.35 -1.01 3.19
CA LEU A 222 -2.51 0.17 4.06
C LEU A 222 -1.17 0.58 4.71
N ILE A 223 -0.28 -0.37 4.97
CA ILE A 223 1.04 -0.13 5.56
C ILE A 223 1.96 0.53 4.54
N ASN A 224 2.01 -0.08 3.36
CA ASN A 224 2.93 0.26 2.29
C ASN A 224 2.16 0.97 1.16
N PRO A 225 1.93 2.30 1.28
CA PRO A 225 1.37 3.05 0.16
C PRO A 225 2.29 2.85 -1.05
N PRO A 226 1.74 2.75 -2.27
CA PRO A 226 2.50 2.39 -3.46
C PRO A 226 3.81 3.19 -3.55
N LEU A 227 4.93 2.46 -3.68
CA LEU A 227 6.30 2.98 -3.66
C LEU A 227 6.62 4.01 -4.77
N TYR A 228 5.66 4.35 -5.63
CA TYR A 228 5.79 5.47 -6.58
C TYR A 228 6.12 6.80 -5.89
N SER A 229 5.86 6.94 -4.59
CA SER A 229 6.23 8.11 -3.79
C SER A 229 7.65 8.08 -3.21
N GLN A 230 8.35 6.93 -3.27
CA GLN A 230 9.68 6.76 -2.66
C GLN A 230 10.82 6.76 -3.68
N ALA A 231 10.56 7.14 -4.93
CA ALA A 231 11.61 7.64 -5.81
C ALA A 231 12.07 9.01 -5.29
N ASN A 232 12.60 9.05 -4.08
CA ASN A 232 13.60 10.02 -3.70
C ASN A 232 14.72 9.79 -4.72
N VAL A 233 14.69 10.56 -5.81
CA VAL A 233 15.90 10.84 -6.57
C VAL A 233 16.86 11.30 -5.48
N LYS A 234 17.80 10.43 -5.09
CA LYS A 234 18.91 10.80 -4.22
C LYS A 234 19.55 11.96 -4.95
N LYS A 235 19.14 13.17 -4.58
CA LYS A 235 19.82 14.39 -4.95
C LYS A 235 21.14 14.20 -4.24
N GLU A 236 22.14 13.70 -4.97
CA GLU A 236 23.51 13.76 -4.51
C GLU A 236 23.72 15.22 -4.15
N GLU A 237 23.76 15.50 -2.85
CA GLU A 237 24.23 16.78 -2.34
C GLU A 237 25.70 16.85 -2.75
N ILE A 238 25.93 17.34 -3.97
CA ILE A 238 27.24 17.79 -4.39
C ILE A 238 27.54 19.00 -3.51
N GLU A 239 28.24 18.69 -2.43
CA GLU A 239 28.77 19.57 -1.40
C GLU A 239 29.64 20.65 -2.06
N SER A 240 28.99 21.70 -2.55
CA SER A 240 29.63 22.90 -3.06
C SER A 240 29.76 23.89 -1.91
N THR A 241 30.76 23.60 -1.08
CA THR A 241 31.32 24.46 -0.05
C THR A 241 31.91 25.72 -0.67
N TRP A 242 31.08 26.72 -0.95
CA TRP A 242 31.55 28.11 -1.13
C TRP A 242 30.65 29.02 -0.31
N GLY A 243 31.18 29.42 0.85
CA GLY A 243 30.51 30.29 1.78
C GLY A 243 30.21 31.66 1.17
N SER A 244 29.04 32.19 1.51
CA SER A 244 28.78 33.63 1.46
C SER A 244 27.84 33.99 2.60
N GLN A 245 28.45 34.52 3.66
CA GLN A 245 27.76 35.23 4.72
C GLN A 245 27.19 36.52 4.12
N SER A 246 25.87 36.70 4.15
CA SER A 246 25.27 38.02 3.94
C SER A 246 24.03 38.25 4.79
N ARG A 247 23.87 39.51 5.18
CA ARG A 247 23.17 40.03 6.35
C ARG A 247 21.66 40.19 6.16
N LYS A 248 20.95 40.03 7.27
CA LYS A 248 19.79 40.80 7.79
C LYS A 248 18.90 41.53 6.76
N HIS A 249 17.61 41.21 6.76
CA HIS A 249 16.58 42.26 6.82
C HIS A 249 15.30 41.80 7.54
N ARG A 250 14.91 42.56 8.56
CA ARG A 250 13.61 42.48 9.24
C ARG A 250 12.57 43.17 8.36
N GLY A 251 11.53 42.45 7.96
CA GLY A 251 10.35 42.98 7.26
C GLY A 251 9.08 42.52 7.96
N ARG A 252 8.45 43.43 8.71
CA ARG A 252 7.24 43.22 9.51
C ARG A 252 6.02 43.51 8.64
N GLY A 253 5.44 42.48 8.02
CA GLY A 253 4.23 42.58 7.20
C GLY A 253 3.01 42.00 7.91
N CYS A 254 2.09 42.86 8.34
CA CYS A 254 0.82 42.48 8.97
C CYS A 254 -0.21 42.16 7.89
N VAL A 255 -0.52 40.88 7.67
CA VAL A 255 -1.53 40.43 6.70
C VAL A 255 -2.81 40.08 7.45
N ARG A 256 -3.90 40.76 7.07
CA ARG A 256 -5.25 40.54 7.59
C ARG A 256 -5.75 39.14 7.21
N LYS A 257 -6.03 38.35 8.25
CA LYS A 257 -6.62 37.01 8.18
C LYS A 257 -8.11 37.16 7.81
N ARG A 258 -8.50 36.62 6.65
CA ARG A 258 -9.90 36.48 6.24
C ARG A 258 -10.33 35.08 6.64
N GLU A 259 -11.26 34.98 7.60
CA GLU A 259 -11.77 33.71 8.11
C GLU A 259 -12.65 33.04 7.04
N PRO A 260 -12.30 31.84 6.55
CA PRO A 260 -13.18 31.02 5.74
C PRO A 260 -14.17 30.29 6.63
N SER A 261 -15.44 30.27 6.20
CA SER A 261 -16.56 29.56 6.83
C SER A 261 -16.28 28.06 7.06
N GLU A 262 -16.44 27.59 8.29
CA GLU A 262 -15.92 26.29 8.81
C GLU A 262 -16.87 25.08 8.70
N GLU A 263 -18.07 25.17 8.13
CA GLU A 263 -19.11 24.15 8.39
C GLU A 263 -19.12 22.89 7.50
N LYS A 264 -18.12 22.64 6.62
CA LYS A 264 -18.13 21.47 5.72
C LYS A 264 -16.93 20.52 5.75
N ASP A 265 -15.94 20.76 6.61
CA ASP A 265 -14.70 19.98 6.63
C ASP A 265 -14.58 18.98 7.79
N SER A 266 -15.56 18.87 8.69
CA SER A 266 -15.46 17.99 9.86
C SER A 266 -15.45 16.49 9.52
N GLU A 267 -16.10 16.07 8.45
CA GLU A 267 -16.24 14.64 8.10
C GLU A 267 -14.96 14.07 7.45
N LYS A 268 -14.22 14.89 6.67
CA LYS A 268 -12.98 14.45 6.02
C LYS A 268 -11.82 14.22 6.98
N VAL A 269 -11.84 14.86 8.15
CA VAL A 269 -10.75 14.76 9.13
C VAL A 269 -10.76 13.41 9.84
N SER A 270 -11.93 12.79 10.03
CA SER A 270 -12.04 11.49 10.70
C SER A 270 -11.38 10.37 9.87
N ASP A 271 -11.73 10.28 8.58
CA ASP A 271 -11.24 9.23 7.68
C ASP A 271 -9.71 9.18 7.58
N THR A 272 -9.03 10.33 7.61
CA THR A 272 -7.57 10.39 7.50
C THR A 272 -6.89 9.90 8.80
N LEU A 273 -7.49 10.12 9.97
CA LEU A 273 -6.95 9.64 11.25
C LEU A 273 -6.99 8.11 11.34
N ASP A 274 -8.04 7.50 10.82
CA ASP A 274 -8.20 6.04 10.85
C ASP A 274 -7.17 5.36 9.95
N VAL A 275 -6.89 5.91 8.75
CA VAL A 275 -5.83 5.38 7.87
C VAL A 275 -4.46 5.43 8.57
N ILE A 276 -4.15 6.50 9.31
CA ILE A 276 -2.88 6.61 10.05
C ILE A 276 -2.78 5.54 11.14
N ALA A 277 -3.88 5.22 11.82
CA ALA A 277 -3.91 4.20 12.86
C ALA A 277 -3.66 2.76 12.34
N TRP A 278 -3.76 2.54 11.03
CA TRP A 278 -3.42 1.27 10.36
C TRP A 278 -1.99 1.20 9.78
N ARG A 279 -1.23 2.31 9.80
CA ARG A 279 0.15 2.34 9.29
C ARG A 279 1.13 1.57 10.19
N GLU A 280 2.40 1.50 9.78
CA GLU A 280 3.51 1.02 10.61
C GLU A 280 3.53 1.69 11.99
N GLY A 281 3.44 0.91 13.06
CA GLY A 281 3.35 1.41 14.43
C GLY A 281 1.98 1.96 14.86
N GLY A 282 0.98 1.92 13.98
CA GLY A 282 -0.39 2.32 14.28
C GLY A 282 -1.09 1.37 15.25
N HIS A 283 -1.85 1.92 16.20
CA HIS A 283 -2.44 1.15 17.29
C HIS A 283 -3.48 0.11 16.80
N LEU A 284 -4.35 0.46 15.84
CA LEU A 284 -5.34 -0.48 15.29
C LEU A 284 -4.66 -1.68 14.63
N ARG A 285 -3.57 -1.46 13.89
CA ARG A 285 -2.78 -2.54 13.29
C ARG A 285 -2.15 -3.43 14.37
N THR A 286 -1.56 -2.85 15.41
CA THR A 286 -0.96 -3.62 16.51
C THR A 286 -2.01 -4.48 17.23
N GLU A 287 -3.19 -3.93 17.51
CA GLU A 287 -4.29 -4.67 18.12
C GLU A 287 -4.82 -5.78 17.21
N TRP A 288 -4.98 -5.51 15.92
CA TRP A 288 -5.40 -6.51 14.92
C TRP A 288 -4.40 -7.68 14.84
N LEU A 289 -3.09 -7.39 14.75
CA LEU A 289 -2.03 -8.41 14.74
C LEU A 289 -2.02 -9.25 16.02
N LYS A 290 -2.27 -8.62 17.18
CA LYS A 290 -2.39 -9.31 18.46
C LYS A 290 -3.59 -10.26 18.44
N LYS A 291 -4.77 -9.77 18.04
CA LYS A 291 -6.01 -10.57 17.92
C LYS A 291 -5.86 -11.72 16.93
N ASP A 292 -5.19 -11.49 15.81
CA ASP A 292 -4.93 -12.53 14.80
C ASP A 292 -4.04 -13.64 15.36
N ARG A 293 -2.93 -13.27 16.01
CA ARG A 293 -2.00 -14.23 16.63
C ARG A 293 -2.66 -15.03 17.75
N GLU A 294 -3.38 -14.36 18.65
CA GLU A 294 -4.09 -15.01 19.74
C GLU A 294 -5.20 -15.92 19.21
N GLY A 295 -5.97 -15.48 18.21
CA GLY A 295 -6.99 -16.30 17.54
C GLY A 295 -6.42 -17.56 16.90
N LYS A 296 -5.33 -17.43 16.14
CA LYS A 296 -4.61 -18.56 15.53
C LYS A 296 -4.12 -19.55 16.61
N LYS A 297 -3.55 -19.03 17.70
CA LYS A 297 -3.03 -19.84 18.82
C LYS A 297 -4.14 -20.63 19.52
N GLU A 298 -5.23 -19.98 19.91
CA GLU A 298 -6.32 -20.63 20.66
C GLU A 298 -7.09 -21.63 19.78
N MET A 299 -7.37 -21.27 18.52
CA MET A 299 -8.00 -22.20 17.58
C MET A 299 -7.14 -23.43 17.32
N ALA A 300 -5.84 -23.25 17.08
CA ALA A 300 -4.93 -24.37 16.88
C ALA A 300 -4.83 -25.28 18.12
N TYR A 301 -4.79 -24.68 19.32
CA TYR A 301 -4.79 -25.43 20.57
C TYR A 301 -6.03 -26.32 20.70
N ILE A 302 -7.22 -25.76 20.52
CA ILE A 302 -8.47 -26.53 20.65
C ILE A 302 -8.55 -27.61 19.58
N LEU A 303 -8.24 -27.29 18.32
CA LEU A 303 -8.26 -28.25 17.22
C LEU A 303 -7.35 -29.47 17.49
N ASN A 304 -6.12 -29.22 17.95
CA ASN A 304 -5.14 -30.28 18.21
C ASN A 304 -5.52 -31.19 19.39
N HIS A 305 -6.26 -30.68 20.37
CA HIS A 305 -6.70 -31.43 21.55
C HIS A 305 -8.18 -31.83 21.48
N TRP A 306 -8.89 -31.47 20.41
CA TRP A 306 -10.34 -31.64 20.31
C TRP A 306 -10.79 -33.07 20.59
N SER A 307 -10.04 -34.03 20.05
CA SER A 307 -10.30 -35.46 20.19
C SER A 307 -10.16 -35.96 21.62
N THR A 308 -9.35 -35.33 22.48
CA THR A 308 -9.01 -35.81 23.82
C THR A 308 -9.53 -34.95 24.97
N MET A 309 -9.95 -33.70 24.72
CA MET A 309 -10.40 -32.77 25.77
C MET A 309 -11.59 -33.33 26.59
N GLY A 310 -11.49 -33.31 27.91
CA GLY A 310 -12.60 -33.60 28.82
C GLY A 310 -13.48 -32.39 29.11
N SER A 311 -14.55 -32.61 29.87
CA SER A 311 -15.38 -31.54 30.43
C SER A 311 -14.55 -30.52 31.24
N GLN A 312 -13.57 -30.99 32.01
CA GLN A 312 -12.70 -30.11 32.79
C GLN A 312 -11.84 -29.21 31.90
N ASP A 313 -11.33 -29.74 30.78
CA ASP A 313 -10.55 -28.94 29.82
C ASP A 313 -11.41 -27.85 29.18
N PHE A 314 -12.68 -28.15 28.90
CA PHE A 314 -13.63 -27.15 28.42
C PHE A 314 -13.95 -26.06 29.45
N ILE A 315 -14.09 -26.43 30.73
CA ILE A 315 -14.26 -25.44 31.81
C ILE A 315 -13.02 -24.53 31.91
N ASN A 316 -11.82 -25.13 31.88
CA ASN A 316 -10.56 -24.37 31.92
C ASN A 316 -10.44 -23.43 30.70
N MET A 317 -10.81 -23.92 29.51
CA MET A 317 -10.84 -23.11 28.29
C MET A 317 -11.83 -21.95 28.39
N LYS A 318 -13.04 -22.20 28.91
CA LYS A 318 -14.05 -21.16 29.17
C LYS A 318 -13.51 -20.05 30.09
N GLN A 319 -12.90 -20.43 31.21
CA GLN A 319 -12.28 -19.49 32.14
C GLN A 319 -11.16 -18.68 31.47
N LYS A 320 -10.29 -19.34 30.71
CA LYS A 320 -9.20 -18.69 29.97
C LYS A 320 -9.71 -17.69 28.95
N LEU A 321 -10.82 -17.98 28.28
CA LEU A 321 -11.47 -17.08 27.32
C LEU A 321 -12.23 -15.93 28.00
N GLY A 322 -12.41 -15.98 29.33
CA GLY A 322 -13.09 -14.96 30.12
C GLY A 322 -14.61 -14.92 29.92
N VAL A 323 -15.25 -16.07 29.66
CA VAL A 323 -16.71 -16.19 29.42
C VAL A 323 -17.44 -17.09 30.43
#